data_AF-A0A5C7GQA4-F1
#
_entry.id   AF-A0A5C7GQA4-F1
#
_cell.length_a   1.000
_cell.length_b   1.000
_cell.length_c   1.000
_cell.angle_alpha   90.00
_cell.angle_beta   90.00
_cell.angle_gamma   90.00
#
_symmetry.space_group_name_H-M   'P 1'
#
loop_
_entity.id
_entity.type
_entity.pdbx_description
1 polymer ?
#
loop_
_entity_poly.entity_id
_entity_poly.type
_entity_poly.pdbx_seq_one_letter_code
_entity_poly.pdbx_strand_id
1 'polypeptide(L)'
;MADKLTNSQILLLFSNLLLLTVAANTAYPIIPGTGGSDCSLSDDLTPIRREVYDGGRIFDISHRYTTNMPTWEKAEGLGQFLWLPNSIKNGSLANNSEMKLPTHTGTHVDAPGHVFDHYFDAGFDVDTLDLEVLNGPALLADVPEIRT
;
A
#
# COMPACT_ATOMS: atom_id res chain seq x y z
N MET A 1 42.57 -25.12 -28.75
CA MET A 1 43.39 -24.06 -28.15
C MET A 1 42.41 -23.21 -27.35
N ALA A 2 42.39 -23.37 -26.02
CA ALA A 2 41.47 -22.62 -25.16
C ALA A 2 42.16 -21.30 -24.80
N ASP A 3 41.59 -20.18 -25.22
CA ASP A 3 42.12 -18.87 -24.86
C ASP A 3 42.01 -18.68 -23.34
N LYS A 4 43.15 -18.45 -22.70
CA LYS A 4 43.21 -18.19 -21.26
C LYS A 4 42.63 -16.80 -21.00
N LEU A 5 41.51 -16.75 -20.29
CA LEU A 5 40.94 -15.50 -19.78
C LEU A 5 42.00 -14.75 -18.96
N THR A 6 42.17 -13.47 -19.26
CA THR A 6 43.08 -12.60 -18.51
C THR A 6 42.49 -12.26 -17.14
N ASN A 7 43.34 -11.96 -16.15
CA ASN A 7 42.89 -11.61 -14.79
C ASN A 7 41.87 -10.45 -14.77
N SER A 8 41.96 -9.52 -15.73
CA SER A 8 40.98 -8.44 -15.91
C SER A 8 39.63 -8.93 -16.43
N GLN A 9 39.61 -9.89 -17.36
CA GLN A 9 38.37 -10.51 -17.85
C GLN A 9 37.69 -11.38 -16.79
N ILE A 10 38.48 -12.07 -15.96
CA ILE A 10 37.97 -12.82 -14.81
C ILE A 10 37.35 -11.84 -13.80
N LEU A 11 38.03 -10.73 -13.47
CA LEU A 11 37.52 -9.72 -12.55
C LEU A 11 36.23 -9.06 -13.05
N LEU A 12 36.13 -8.78 -14.36
CA LEU A 12 34.91 -8.25 -15.00
C LEU A 12 33.75 -9.25 -14.99
N LEU A 13 34.04 -10.55 -15.17
CA LEU A 13 33.02 -11.60 -15.05
C LEU A 13 32.52 -11.74 -13.61
N PHE A 14 33.42 -11.69 -12.62
CA PHE A 14 33.06 -11.71 -11.20
C PHE A 14 32.30 -10.45 -10.76
N SER A 15 32.66 -9.26 -11.26
CA SER A 15 31.93 -8.02 -10.95
C SER A 15 30.53 -8.01 -11.54
N ASN A 16 30.35 -8.52 -12.77
CA ASN A 16 29.02 -8.64 -13.37
C ASN A 16 28.18 -9.72 -12.69
N LEU A 17 28.79 -10.82 -12.22
CA LEU A 17 28.10 -11.86 -11.45
C LEU A 17 27.68 -11.36 -10.06
N LEU A 18 28.47 -10.49 -9.43
CA LEU A 18 28.15 -9.84 -8.15
C LEU A 18 27.04 -8.78 -8.29
N LEU A 19 26.94 -8.11 -9.44
CA LEU A 19 25.85 -7.19 -9.77
C LEU A 19 24.51 -7.92 -9.97
N LEU A 20 24.52 -9.14 -10.51
CA LEU A 20 23.32 -9.96 -10.70
C LEU A 20 22.70 -10.44 -9.37
N THR A 21 23.50 -10.61 -8.32
CA THR A 21 23.00 -11.08 -7.01
C THR A 21 22.29 -10.02 -6.15
N VAL A 22 22.29 -8.74 -6.57
CA VAL A 22 21.65 -7.64 -5.81
C VAL A 22 20.25 -7.29 -6.31
N ALA A 23 19.74 -8.00 -7.32
CA ALA A 23 18.35 -7.87 -7.78
C ALA A 23 17.36 -8.63 -6.86
N ALA A 24 17.45 -8.44 -5.55
CA ALA A 24 16.45 -8.94 -4.60
C ALA A 24 15.39 -7.85 -4.34
N ASN A 25 14.17 -8.10 -4.82
CA ASN A 25 12.92 -7.35 -4.57
C ASN A 25 12.95 -5.83 -4.81
N THR A 26 12.91 -5.44 -6.08
CA THR A 26 12.87 -4.04 -6.54
C THR A 26 11.63 -3.24 -6.10
N ALA A 27 10.57 -3.89 -5.61
CA ALA A 27 9.34 -3.20 -5.18
C ALA A 27 9.36 -2.78 -3.70
N TYR A 28 10.11 -3.48 -2.84
CA TYR A 28 10.14 -3.23 -1.39
C TYR A 28 11.57 -3.47 -0.86
N PRO A 29 12.35 -2.42 -0.54
CA PRO A 29 13.70 -2.60 -0.02
C PRO A 29 13.70 -3.25 1.37
N ILE A 30 14.65 -4.16 1.60
CA ILE A 30 14.88 -4.81 2.90
C ILE A 30 15.49 -3.79 3.88
N ILE A 31 14.97 -3.73 5.11
CA ILE A 31 15.53 -2.90 6.18
C ILE A 31 16.75 -3.62 6.79
N PRO A 32 17.90 -2.94 7.00
CA PRO A 32 19.06 -3.54 7.65
C PRO A 32 18.71 -4.09 9.05
N GLY A 33 19.06 -5.35 9.31
CA GLY A 33 18.88 -6.00 10.62
C GLY A 33 17.75 -7.02 10.70
N THR A 34 16.91 -7.16 9.67
CA THR A 34 15.95 -8.27 9.57
C THR A 34 16.55 -9.37 8.70
N GLY A 35 16.83 -10.53 9.29
CA GLY A 35 17.45 -11.68 8.61
C GLY A 35 16.76 -11.97 7.28
N GLY A 36 17.57 -12.11 6.22
CA GLY A 36 17.10 -12.28 4.85
C GLY A 36 16.10 -13.43 4.75
N SER A 37 14.86 -13.09 4.45
CA SER A 37 13.88 -14.09 4.04
C SER A 37 14.37 -14.69 2.73
N ASP A 38 14.51 -16.01 2.76
CA ASP A 38 14.99 -16.89 1.71
C ASP A 38 14.40 -16.51 0.34
N CYS A 39 15.28 -16.32 -0.66
CA CYS A 39 14.93 -15.88 -2.02
C CYS A 39 14.35 -17.03 -2.85
N SER A 40 13.29 -17.68 -2.36
CA SER A 40 12.50 -18.58 -3.19
C SER A 40 11.61 -17.73 -4.09
N LEU A 41 12.11 -17.44 -5.29
CA LEU A 41 11.34 -16.79 -6.37
C LEU A 41 10.24 -17.76 -6.83
N SER A 42 9.07 -17.69 -6.21
CA SER A 42 7.85 -18.12 -6.89
C SER A 42 7.58 -17.15 -8.05
N ASP A 43 7.33 -17.67 -9.25
CA ASP A 43 6.90 -16.88 -10.43
C ASP A 43 5.56 -16.14 -10.22
N ASP A 44 4.90 -16.41 -9.09
CA ASP A 44 3.65 -15.78 -8.70
C ASP A 44 3.92 -14.43 -8.01
N LEU A 45 3.65 -13.33 -8.72
CA LEU A 45 3.83 -11.97 -8.24
C LEU A 45 2.78 -11.63 -7.17
N THR A 46 3.08 -11.95 -5.91
CA THR A 46 2.25 -11.58 -4.76
C THR A 46 2.86 -10.40 -4.02
N PRO A 47 2.11 -9.30 -3.78
CA PRO A 47 2.61 -8.19 -2.98
C PRO A 47 2.91 -8.64 -1.54
N ILE A 48 4.16 -8.44 -1.10
CA ILE A 48 4.54 -8.69 0.29
C ILE A 48 3.95 -7.58 1.16
N ARG A 49 3.16 -7.95 2.18
CA ARG A 49 2.67 -7.01 3.20
C ARG A 49 3.52 -7.12 4.45
N ARG A 50 4.13 -6.00 4.85
CA ARG A 50 4.89 -5.90 6.10
C ARG A 50 3.95 -5.55 7.24
N GLU A 51 3.74 -6.50 8.14
CA GLU A 51 2.85 -6.35 9.30
C GLU A 51 3.61 -6.02 10.60
N VAL A 52 4.60 -5.12 10.56
CA VAL A 52 5.46 -4.80 11.73
C VAL A 52 5.75 -3.30 11.85
N TYR A 53 5.47 -2.72 13.02
CA TYR A 53 5.74 -1.32 13.40
C TYR A 53 6.20 -1.25 14.86
N ASP A 54 7.27 -0.50 15.14
CA ASP A 54 7.87 -0.31 16.48
C ASP A 54 8.07 -1.62 17.30
N GLY A 55 8.50 -2.69 16.62
CA GLY A 55 8.68 -4.01 17.23
C GLY A 55 7.38 -4.78 17.53
N GLY A 56 6.21 -4.17 17.30
CA GLY A 56 4.89 -4.79 17.39
C GLY A 56 4.35 -5.30 16.05
N ARG A 57 3.19 -5.95 16.10
CA ARG A 57 2.46 -6.44 14.92
C ARG A 57 1.47 -5.38 14.42
N ILE A 58 1.41 -5.16 13.11
CA ILE A 58 0.40 -4.33 12.47
C ILE A 58 -0.77 -5.22 12.04
N PHE A 59 -2.00 -4.76 12.29
CA PHE A 59 -3.21 -5.35 11.74
C PHE A 59 -3.82 -4.37 10.75
N ASP A 60 -4.04 -4.81 9.50
CA ASP A 60 -4.78 -4.04 8.52
C ASP A 60 -6.28 -4.13 8.83
N ILE A 61 -6.88 -3.00 9.23
CA ILE A 61 -8.31 -2.86 9.51
C ILE A 61 -9.08 -2.20 8.35
N SER A 62 -8.42 -2.05 7.20
CA SER A 62 -8.99 -1.37 6.03
C SER A 62 -9.65 -2.36 5.09
N HIS A 63 -10.85 -2.00 4.62
CA HIS A 63 -11.46 -2.74 3.52
C HIS A 63 -10.87 -2.29 2.18
N ARG A 64 -10.55 -3.25 1.32
CA ARG A 64 -10.15 -2.96 -0.07
C ARG A 64 -11.30 -2.27 -0.79
N TYR A 65 -11.01 -1.16 -1.48
CA TYR A 65 -11.96 -0.54 -2.38
C TYR A 65 -12.31 -1.48 -3.54
N THR A 66 -13.61 -1.70 -3.74
CA THR A 66 -14.15 -2.48 -4.85
C THR A 66 -15.38 -1.79 -5.40
N THR A 67 -15.70 -2.03 -6.67
CA THR A 67 -16.88 -1.46 -7.32
C THR A 67 -18.19 -1.86 -6.64
N ASN A 68 -18.20 -3.03 -5.99
CA ASN A 68 -19.40 -3.62 -5.39
C ASN A 68 -19.48 -3.36 -3.89
N MET A 69 -18.55 -2.59 -3.31
CA MET A 69 -18.59 -2.36 -1.88
C MET A 69 -19.84 -1.56 -1.49
N PRO A 70 -20.42 -1.84 -0.31
CA PRO A 70 -21.57 -1.10 0.18
C PRO A 70 -21.28 0.40 0.22
N THR A 71 -22.27 1.20 -0.14
CA THR A 71 -22.25 2.66 -0.04
C THR A 71 -23.49 3.10 0.73
N TRP A 72 -23.36 4.18 1.51
CA TRP A 72 -24.47 4.71 2.31
C TRP A 72 -25.74 4.87 1.48
N GLU A 73 -26.85 4.29 1.95
CA GLU A 73 -28.18 4.32 1.34
C GLU A 73 -28.31 3.84 -0.12
N LYS A 74 -27.27 3.23 -0.69
CA LYS A 74 -27.27 2.76 -2.07
C LYS A 74 -27.15 1.24 -2.15
N ALA A 75 -28.13 0.63 -2.81
CA ALA A 75 -28.12 -0.82 -3.08
C ALA A 75 -27.07 -1.22 -4.14
N GLU A 76 -26.69 -0.30 -5.02
CA GLU A 76 -25.87 -0.55 -6.21
C GLU A 76 -24.36 -0.58 -5.91
N GLY A 77 -23.95 -0.28 -4.67
CA GLY A 77 -22.55 -0.17 -4.27
C GLY A 77 -21.86 1.10 -4.80
N LEU A 78 -20.52 1.08 -4.80
CA LEU A 78 -19.70 2.25 -5.18
C LEU A 78 -19.69 2.54 -6.69
N GLY A 79 -19.86 1.51 -7.52
CA GLY A 79 -19.77 1.60 -8.97
C GLY A 79 -18.35 1.85 -9.48
N GLN A 80 -18.25 2.38 -10.71
CA GLN A 80 -16.98 2.69 -11.37
C GLN A 80 -16.32 3.91 -10.72
N PHE A 81 -15.33 3.67 -9.85
CA PHE A 81 -14.63 4.73 -9.11
C PHE A 81 -13.15 4.92 -9.52
N LEU A 82 -12.54 3.96 -10.22
CA LEU A 82 -11.11 3.95 -10.58
C LEU A 82 -10.89 3.53 -12.03
N TRP A 83 -10.26 4.38 -12.85
CA TRP A 83 -9.93 4.08 -14.24
C TRP A 83 -8.46 4.35 -14.55
N LEU A 84 -7.98 3.85 -15.69
CA LEU A 84 -6.56 3.90 -16.08
C LEU A 84 -6.39 4.68 -17.41
N PRO A 85 -6.38 6.03 -17.38
CA PRO A 85 -6.26 6.84 -18.59
C PRO A 85 -5.00 6.53 -19.43
N ASN A 86 -3.85 6.29 -18.78
CA ASN A 86 -2.60 5.95 -19.45
C ASN A 86 -2.06 4.63 -18.90
N SER A 87 -1.55 3.77 -19.77
CA SER A 87 -1.02 2.46 -19.35
C SER A 87 0.25 2.08 -20.09
N ILE A 88 1.15 1.39 -19.39
CA ILE A 88 2.37 0.83 -19.98
C ILE A 88 2.01 -0.16 -21.08
N LYS A 89 0.93 -0.93 -20.89
CA LYS A 89 0.41 -1.84 -21.92
C LYS A 89 0.03 -1.13 -23.21
N ASN A 90 -0.36 0.14 -23.13
CA ASN A 90 -0.70 0.99 -24.27
C ASN A 90 0.46 1.92 -24.69
N GLY A 91 1.70 1.61 -24.31
CA GLY A 91 2.90 2.36 -24.72
C GLY A 91 3.20 3.62 -23.90
N SER A 92 2.48 3.86 -22.80
CA SER A 92 2.81 4.95 -21.87
C SER A 92 4.06 4.60 -21.03
N LEU A 93 4.76 5.62 -20.53
CA LEU A 93 5.93 5.41 -19.65
C LEU A 93 5.57 4.88 -18.26
N ALA A 94 4.31 5.03 -17.84
CA ALA A 94 3.79 4.59 -16.56
C ALA A 94 2.31 4.22 -16.66
N ASN A 95 1.82 3.43 -15.69
CA ASN A 95 0.40 3.27 -15.46
C ASN A 95 -0.09 4.47 -14.64
N ASN A 96 -0.99 5.27 -15.20
CA ASN A 96 -1.62 6.40 -14.52
C ASN A 96 -3.07 6.06 -14.22
N SER A 97 -3.45 6.05 -12.95
CA SER A 97 -4.81 5.79 -12.51
C SER A 97 -5.48 7.08 -12.04
N GLU A 98 -6.75 7.24 -12.35
CA GLU A 98 -7.60 8.31 -11.85
C GLU A 98 -8.78 7.72 -11.07
N MET A 99 -9.21 8.44 -10.03
CA MET A 99 -10.33 8.00 -9.21
C MET A 99 -11.29 9.13 -8.84
N LYS A 100 -12.55 8.77 -8.63
CA LYS A 100 -13.61 9.64 -8.11
C LYS A 100 -14.52 8.84 -7.19
N LEU A 101 -14.61 9.26 -5.93
CA LEU A 101 -15.44 8.64 -4.90
C LEU A 101 -15.86 9.70 -3.86
N PRO A 102 -16.98 9.48 -3.14
CA PRO A 102 -17.30 10.24 -1.93
C PRO A 102 -16.22 10.07 -0.85
N THR A 103 -16.01 11.08 -0.01
CA THR A 103 -15.08 11.03 1.14
C THR A 103 -15.44 9.94 2.15
N HIS A 104 -16.73 9.62 2.27
CA HIS A 104 -17.27 8.61 3.19
C HIS A 104 -17.33 7.20 2.57
N THR A 105 -16.36 6.85 1.73
CA THR A 105 -16.30 5.53 1.09
C THR A 105 -15.36 4.61 1.86
N GLY A 106 -15.84 3.42 2.21
CA GLY A 106 -15.02 2.38 2.86
C GLY A 106 -14.57 2.74 4.27
N THR A 107 -13.44 2.19 4.70
CA THR A 107 -12.80 2.56 5.97
C THR A 107 -12.26 4.00 5.84
N HIS A 108 -12.75 4.93 6.66
CA HIS A 108 -12.42 6.36 6.59
C HIS A 108 -12.49 7.04 7.98
N VAL A 109 -12.17 8.33 8.03
CA VAL A 109 -12.26 9.19 9.21
C VAL A 109 -13.08 10.43 8.83
N ASP A 110 -13.97 10.87 9.73
CA ASP A 110 -14.75 12.08 9.56
C ASP A 110 -14.14 13.25 10.34
N ALA A 111 -14.06 14.42 9.70
CA ALA A 111 -13.67 15.66 10.37
C ALA A 111 -14.87 16.36 11.03
N PRO A 112 -14.67 17.27 12.01
CA PRO A 112 -15.76 18.00 12.65
C PRO A 112 -16.68 18.75 11.66
N GLY A 113 -16.11 19.32 10.60
CA GLY A 113 -16.86 19.97 9.52
C GLY A 113 -17.82 19.05 8.77
N HIS A 114 -17.69 17.71 8.89
CA HIS A 114 -18.64 16.77 8.29
C HIS A 114 -20.06 16.92 8.85
N VAL A 115 -20.18 17.19 10.16
CA VAL A 115 -21.48 17.18 10.87
C VAL A 115 -21.93 18.58 11.27
N PHE A 116 -20.99 19.51 11.45
CA PHE A 116 -21.27 20.84 11.98
C PHE A 116 -20.90 21.93 10.97
N ASP A 117 -21.91 22.60 10.43
CA ASP A 117 -21.80 23.62 9.37
C ASP A 117 -20.82 24.76 9.73
N HIS A 118 -20.89 25.29 10.96
CA HIS A 118 -19.98 26.34 11.41
C HIS A 118 -18.51 25.90 11.50
N TYR A 119 -18.24 24.59 11.68
CA TYR A 119 -16.89 24.04 11.62
C TYR A 119 -16.43 23.85 10.18
N PHE A 120 -17.34 23.49 9.27
CA PHE A 120 -17.05 23.43 7.84
C PHE A 120 -16.63 24.82 7.31
N ASP A 121 -17.42 25.85 7.60
CA ASP A 121 -17.12 27.23 7.20
C ASP A 121 -15.81 27.75 7.81
N ALA A 122 -15.45 27.27 9.00
CA ALA A 122 -14.21 27.62 9.68
C ALA A 122 -13.00 26.77 9.25
N GLY A 123 -13.18 25.82 8.31
CA GLY A 123 -12.11 25.00 7.74
C GLY A 123 -11.63 23.86 8.62
N PHE A 124 -12.45 23.33 9.53
CA PHE A 124 -12.12 22.16 10.36
C PHE A 124 -12.28 20.87 9.55
N ASP A 125 -11.41 20.72 8.54
CA ASP A 125 -11.33 19.59 7.62
C ASP A 125 -10.30 18.55 8.08
N VAL A 126 -10.22 17.42 7.38
CA VAL A 126 -9.35 16.27 7.74
C VAL A 126 -7.86 16.63 7.82
N ASP A 127 -7.42 17.65 7.09
CA ASP A 127 -6.04 18.15 7.08
C ASP A 127 -5.72 19.07 8.28
N THR A 128 -6.73 19.39 9.11
CA THR A 128 -6.56 20.11 10.37
C THR A 128 -6.50 19.21 11.61
N LEU A 129 -6.73 17.91 11.44
CA LEU A 129 -6.70 16.95 12.55
C LEU A 129 -5.28 16.77 13.10
N ASP A 130 -5.17 16.75 14.43
CA ASP A 130 -3.91 16.45 15.10
C ASP A 130 -3.47 15.00 14.84
N LEU A 131 -2.25 14.81 14.35
CA LEU A 131 -1.70 13.49 14.05
C LEU A 131 -1.52 12.62 15.30
N GLU A 132 -1.35 13.22 16.48
CA GLU A 132 -1.29 12.47 17.75
C GLU A 132 -2.63 11.81 18.09
N VAL A 133 -3.75 12.37 17.62
CA VAL A 133 -5.08 11.76 17.75
C VAL A 133 -5.23 10.57 16.81
N LEU A 134 -4.63 10.63 15.62
CA LEU A 134 -4.73 9.57 14.60
C LEU A 134 -3.74 8.42 14.81
N ASN A 135 -2.74 8.60 15.66
CA ASN A 135 -1.68 7.61 15.92
C ASN A 135 -1.35 7.52 17.41
N GLY A 136 -2.16 6.79 18.17
CA GLY A 136 -2.00 6.64 19.61
C GLY A 136 -2.60 5.35 20.17
N PRO A 137 -2.54 5.14 21.49
CA PRO A 137 -3.17 4.00 22.15
C PRO A 137 -4.67 3.92 21.84
N ALA A 138 -5.15 2.73 21.51
CA ALA A 138 -6.57 2.47 21.25
C ALA A 138 -7.07 1.33 22.14
N LEU A 139 -8.34 1.42 22.55
CA LEU A 139 -9.04 0.35 23.26
C LEU A 139 -9.92 -0.41 22.27
N LEU A 140 -9.71 -1.72 22.14
CA LEU A 140 -10.62 -2.60 21.42
C LEU A 140 -11.67 -3.15 22.40
N ALA A 141 -12.91 -2.68 22.27
CA ALA A 141 -14.04 -3.19 23.03
C ALA A 141 -14.83 -4.18 22.17
N ASP A 142 -14.93 -5.42 22.64
CA ASP A 142 -15.81 -6.44 22.03
C ASP A 142 -17.25 -6.23 22.52
N VAL A 143 -18.18 -5.98 21.59
CA VAL A 143 -19.60 -5.76 21.87
C VAL A 143 -20.40 -6.88 21.22
N PRO A 144 -20.93 -7.84 22.00
CA PRO A 144 -21.67 -8.96 21.44
C PRO A 144 -22.99 -8.50 20.82
N GLU A 145 -23.41 -9.22 19.78
CA GLU A 145 -24.65 -8.96 19.04
C GLU A 145 -25.88 -9.03 19.96
N ILE A 146 -26.68 -7.96 19.98
CA ILE A 146 -28.04 -8.01 20.54
C ILE A 146 -28.92 -8.66 19.49
N ARG A 147 -29.23 -9.95 19.66
CA ARG A 147 -30.24 -10.63 18.84
C ARG A 147 -31.62 -10.10 19.22
N THR A 148 -32.22 -9.30 18.35
CA THR A 148 -33.63 -8.89 18.39
C THR A 148 -34.45 -9.69 17.42
#